data_AF-A0A401S8J9-F1
#
_entry.id   AF-A0A401S8J9-F1
#
_cell.length_a   1.000
_cell.length_b   1.000
_cell.length_c   1.000
_cell.angle_alpha   90.00
_cell.angle_beta   90.00
_cell.angle_gamma   90.00
#
_symmetry.space_group_name_H-M   'P 1'
#
loop_
_entity.id
_entity.type
_entity.pdbx_description
1 polymer ?
#
loop_
_entity_poly.entity_id
_entity_poly.type
_entity_poly.pdbx_seq_one_letter_code
_entity_poly.pdbx_strand_id
1 'polypeptide(L)'
;MCPDGSEFGSPVGPDGSEFGSPVGPDGSELGSPVGPDGSEFGSPVGPDGGEFGSPVGPDGGEFGSPVGPDGSQLGSPVGPDGSEFGSPVGPDGSQLGSLMGPDGGRQRSGSWQ
;
A
#
# COMPACT_ATOMS: atom_id res chain seq x y z
N MET A 1 16.45 -23.13 -2.16
CA MET A 1 16.59 -21.90 -1.36
C MET A 1 15.24 -21.22 -1.40
N CYS A 2 14.71 -20.80 -0.25
CA CYS A 2 13.30 -20.47 -0.06
C CYS A 2 12.90 -19.24 -0.92
N PRO A 3 11.95 -19.37 -1.86
CA PRO A 3 11.48 -18.27 -2.69
C PRO A 3 10.27 -17.59 -2.02
N ASP A 4 10.40 -17.28 -0.74
CA ASP A 4 9.29 -16.73 0.05
C ASP A 4 9.41 -15.21 -0.01
N GLY A 5 8.39 -14.55 -0.54
CA GLY A 5 8.28 -13.09 -0.51
C GLY A 5 8.39 -12.58 0.94
N SER A 6 8.77 -11.32 1.10
CA SER A 6 8.94 -10.72 2.43
C SER A 6 7.80 -9.76 2.75
N GLU A 7 7.10 -10.00 3.85
CA GLU A 7 6.09 -9.09 4.40
C GLU A 7 6.61 -8.52 5.73
N PHE A 8 6.59 -7.20 5.89
CA PHE A 8 6.80 -6.57 7.19
C PHE A 8 5.62 -5.67 7.53
N GLY A 9 4.91 -6.05 8.60
CA GLY A 9 3.80 -5.25 9.13
C GLY A 9 4.28 -4.10 10.00
N SER A 10 3.34 -3.22 10.33
CA SER A 10 3.56 -2.01 11.10
C SER A 10 2.68 -1.94 12.36
N PRO A 11 2.88 -0.96 13.26
CA PRO A 11 2.02 -0.79 14.42
C PRO A 11 0.59 -0.42 14.02
N VAL A 12 -0.38 -1.12 14.60
CA VAL A 12 -1.81 -0.84 14.43
C VAL A 12 -2.38 -0.28 15.73
N GLY A 13 -3.13 0.82 15.63
CA GLY A 13 -3.79 1.48 16.74
C GLY A 13 -4.98 0.70 17.31
N PRO A 14 -5.58 1.16 18.41
CA PRO A 14 -6.80 0.58 18.97
C PRO A 14 -7.92 0.52 17.92
N ASP A 15 -8.58 -0.62 17.79
CA ASP A 15 -9.67 -0.86 16.82
C ASP A 15 -9.28 -0.69 15.34
N GLY A 16 -8.01 -0.39 15.06
CA GLY A 16 -7.45 -0.38 13.72
C GLY A 16 -7.22 -1.80 13.17
N SER A 17 -7.09 -1.91 11.84
CA SER A 17 -6.88 -3.20 11.17
C SER A 17 -5.87 -3.11 10.03
N GLU A 18 -5.04 -4.13 9.87
CA GLU A 18 -4.13 -4.30 8.74
C GLU A 18 -4.34 -5.71 8.17
N PHE A 19 -4.53 -5.81 6.86
CA PHE A 19 -4.71 -7.06 6.14
C PHE A 19 -3.68 -7.16 5.02
N GLY A 20 -2.67 -8.02 5.19
CA GLY A 20 -1.67 -8.30 4.16
C GLY A 20 -2.21 -9.18 3.02
N SER A 21 -1.47 -9.24 1.92
CA SER A 21 -1.76 -10.05 0.74
C SER A 21 -0.57 -10.91 0.33
N PRO A 22 -0.75 -11.96 -0.49
CA PRO A 22 0.36 -12.83 -0.87
C PRO A 22 1.45 -12.10 -1.64
N VAL A 23 2.70 -12.29 -1.21
CA VAL A 23 3.90 -11.79 -1.89
C VAL A 23 4.61 -12.93 -2.64
N GLY A 24 4.90 -12.68 -3.92
CA GLY A 24 5.63 -13.60 -4.80
C GLY A 24 7.11 -13.76 -4.43
N PRO A 25 7.82 -14.72 -5.06
CA PRO A 25 9.26 -14.92 -4.89
C PRO A 25 10.05 -13.63 -5.08
N ASP A 26 10.98 -13.36 -4.15
CA ASP A 26 11.84 -12.17 -4.18
C ASP A 26 11.08 -10.82 -4.17
N GLY A 27 9.75 -10.85 -4.05
CA GLY A 27 8.91 -9.68 -3.85
C GLY A 27 8.92 -9.21 -2.40
N SER A 28 8.46 -7.98 -2.18
CA SER A 28 8.38 -7.38 -0.85
C SER A 28 7.13 -6.53 -0.66
N GLU A 29 6.49 -6.68 0.49
CA GLU A 29 5.42 -5.80 0.99
C GLU A 29 5.83 -5.20 2.34
N LEU A 30 5.71 -3.88 2.44
CA LEU A 30 6.01 -3.12 3.64
C LEU A 30 4.79 -2.33 4.06
N GLY A 31 4.10 -2.85 5.09
CA GLY A 31 2.92 -2.23 5.68
C GLY A 31 3.26 -0.96 6.46
N SER A 32 2.25 -0.12 6.70
CA SER A 32 2.43 1.17 7.36
C SER A 32 1.66 1.32 8.67
N PRO A 33 2.03 2.30 9.52
CA PRO A 33 1.33 2.50 10.78
C PRO A 33 -0.14 2.89 10.54
N VAL A 34 -1.04 2.17 11.19
CA VAL A 34 -2.48 2.41 11.12
C VAL A 34 -2.96 3.06 12.42
N GLY A 35 -3.63 4.20 12.32
CA GLY A 35 -4.21 4.93 13.44
C GLY A 35 -5.40 4.19 14.10
N PRO A 36 -5.95 4.73 15.20
CA PRO A 36 -7.16 4.21 15.81
C PRO A 36 -8.33 4.18 14.83
N ASP A 37 -9.13 3.11 14.82
CA ASP A 37 -10.26 2.90 13.89
C ASP A 37 -9.86 2.95 12.39
N GLY A 38 -8.56 3.03 12.07
CA GLY A 38 -8.04 3.05 10.72
C GLY A 38 -7.97 1.64 10.10
N SER A 39 -7.89 1.57 8.78
CA SER A 39 -7.77 0.31 8.07
C SER A 39 -6.80 0.36 6.90
N GLU A 40 -5.97 -0.68 6.77
CA GLU A 40 -5.06 -0.88 5.63
C GLU A 40 -5.29 -2.28 5.06
N PHE A 41 -5.46 -2.35 3.74
CA PHE A 41 -5.60 -3.60 3.00
C PHE A 41 -4.52 -3.66 1.91
N GLY A 42 -3.51 -4.48 2.12
CA GLY A 42 -2.46 -4.77 1.13
C GLY A 42 -2.99 -5.54 -0.07
N SER A 43 -2.20 -5.62 -1.14
CA SER A 43 -2.55 -6.29 -2.39
C SER A 43 -1.50 -7.29 -2.86
N PRO A 44 -1.87 -8.26 -3.73
CA PRO A 44 -0.91 -9.26 -4.18
C PRO A 44 0.28 -8.62 -4.91
N VAL A 45 1.49 -8.98 -4.50
CA VAL A 45 2.74 -8.52 -5.10
C VAL A 45 3.34 -9.66 -5.91
N GLY A 46 3.65 -9.41 -7.19
CA GLY A 46 4.28 -10.36 -8.09
C GLY A 46 5.75 -10.65 -7.75
N PRO A 47 6.38 -11.59 -8.46
CA PRO A 47 7.81 -11.87 -8.29
C PRO A 47 8.66 -10.62 -8.54
N ASP A 48 9.69 -10.41 -7.72
CA ASP A 48 10.57 -9.22 -7.78
C ASP A 48 9.82 -7.87 -7.66
N GLY A 49 8.53 -7.90 -7.32
CA GLY A 49 7.68 -6.72 -7.16
C GLY A 49 7.80 -6.12 -5.76
N GLY A 50 7.40 -4.85 -5.62
CA GLY A 50 7.43 -4.14 -4.35
C GLY A 50 6.17 -3.33 -4.08
N GLU A 51 5.58 -3.48 -2.89
CA GLU A 51 4.56 -2.57 -2.38
C GLU A 51 5.02 -1.96 -1.05
N PHE A 52 4.90 -0.65 -0.92
CA PHE A 52 5.11 0.08 0.32
C PHE A 52 3.84 0.85 0.65
N GLY A 53 3.16 0.46 1.73
CA GLY A 53 2.03 1.20 2.28
C GLY A 53 2.47 2.56 2.85
N SER A 54 1.50 3.42 3.17
CA SER A 54 1.75 4.70 3.84
C SER A 54 0.94 4.88 5.11
N PRO A 55 1.35 5.76 6.05
CA PRO A 55 0.65 5.89 7.32
C PRO A 55 -0.82 6.26 7.12
N VAL A 56 -1.70 5.50 7.77
CA VAL A 56 -3.14 5.74 7.79
C VAL A 56 -3.51 6.43 9.10
N GLY A 57 -4.14 7.60 9.00
CA GLY A 57 -4.64 8.36 10.14
C GLY A 57 -5.83 7.69 10.85
N PRO A 58 -6.31 8.29 11.96
CA PRO A 58 -7.51 7.82 12.65
C PRO A 58 -8.73 7.82 11.72
N ASP A 59 -9.57 6.79 11.79
CA ASP A 59 -10.74 6.61 10.91
C ASP A 59 -10.41 6.61 9.40
N GLY A 60 -9.12 6.48 9.03
CA GLY A 60 -8.65 6.47 7.65
C GLY A 60 -8.71 5.07 7.03
N GLY A 61 -8.67 5.01 5.70
CA GLY A 61 -8.63 3.75 4.95
C GLY A 61 -7.65 3.76 3.78
N GLU A 62 -6.78 2.76 3.68
CA GLU A 62 -5.97 2.51 2.49
C GLU A 62 -6.27 1.13 1.91
N PHE A 63 -6.50 1.09 0.60
CA PHE A 63 -6.64 -0.14 -0.16
C PHE A 63 -5.58 -0.17 -1.27
N GLY A 64 -4.64 -1.11 -1.16
CA GLY A 64 -3.61 -1.37 -2.16
C GLY A 64 -4.18 -1.83 -3.50
N SER A 65 -3.30 -2.06 -4.47
CA SER A 65 -3.68 -2.68 -5.75
C SER A 65 -2.61 -3.66 -6.22
N PRO A 66 -2.97 -4.67 -7.03
CA PRO A 66 -2.02 -5.70 -7.43
C PRO A 66 -0.80 -5.10 -8.14
N VAL A 67 0.38 -5.53 -7.72
CA VAL A 67 1.66 -5.16 -8.33
C VAL A 67 2.15 -6.34 -9.16
N GLY A 68 2.39 -6.11 -10.45
CA GLY A 68 2.93 -7.10 -11.37
C GLY A 68 4.40 -7.46 -11.09
N PRO A 69 4.97 -8.43 -11.83
CA PRO A 69 6.38 -8.78 -11.73
C PRO A 69 7.28 -7.57 -11.99
N ASP A 70 8.36 -7.41 -11.22
CA ASP A 70 9.28 -6.27 -11.31
C ASP A 70 8.60 -4.88 -11.12
N GLY A 71 7.33 -4.87 -10.70
CA GLY A 71 6.53 -3.68 -10.51
C GLY A 71 6.78 -3.06 -9.13
N SER A 72 6.53 -1.75 -9.00
CA SER A 72 6.63 -1.07 -7.71
C SER A 72 5.47 -0.11 -7.45
N GLN A 73 4.94 -0.15 -6.24
CA GLN A 73 3.93 0.78 -5.76
C GLN A 73 4.36 1.35 -4.41
N LEU A 74 4.21 2.67 -4.27
CA LEU A 74 4.39 3.37 -3.01
C LEU A 74 3.11 4.14 -2.71
N GLY A 75 2.43 3.84 -1.61
CA GLY A 75 1.23 4.52 -1.14
C GLY A 75 1.50 5.99 -0.78
N SER A 76 0.44 6.71 -0.40
CA SER A 76 0.56 8.06 0.15
C SER A 76 -0.11 8.16 1.51
N PRO A 77 0.39 9.00 2.43
CA PRO A 77 -0.22 9.12 3.75
C PRO A 77 -1.71 9.48 3.66
N VAL A 78 -2.54 8.68 4.32
CA VAL A 78 -3.98 8.93 4.44
C VAL A 78 -4.23 9.73 5.71
N GLY A 79 -4.85 10.90 5.57
CA GLY A 79 -5.20 11.73 6.72
C GLY A 79 -6.34 11.15 7.56
N PRO A 80 -6.69 11.80 8.68
CA PRO A 80 -7.90 11.44 9.44
C PRO A 80 -9.15 11.47 8.54
N ASP A 81 -10.04 10.50 8.70
CA ASP A 81 -11.24 10.31 7.88
C ASP A 81 -10.98 10.18 6.36
N GLY A 82 -9.72 10.02 5.95
CA GLY A 82 -9.31 9.95 4.55
C GLY A 82 -9.48 8.55 3.97
N SER A 83 -9.55 8.45 2.64
CA SER A 83 -9.44 7.15 1.96
C SER A 83 -8.57 7.21 0.71
N GLU A 84 -7.75 6.18 0.52
CA GLU A 84 -6.97 5.98 -0.70
C GLU A 84 -7.25 4.61 -1.31
N PHE A 85 -7.28 4.59 -2.65
CA PHE A 85 -7.34 3.37 -3.44
C PHE A 85 -6.19 3.41 -4.43
N GLY A 86 -5.34 2.39 -4.35
CA GLY A 86 -4.28 2.14 -5.31
C GLY A 86 -4.82 1.92 -6.72
N SER A 87 -3.90 1.87 -7.69
CA SER A 87 -4.20 1.43 -9.04
C SER A 87 -3.28 0.27 -9.39
N PRO A 88 -3.73 -0.72 -10.19
CA PRO A 88 -2.88 -1.84 -10.54
C PRO A 88 -1.59 -1.37 -11.23
N VAL A 89 -0.47 -1.94 -10.83
CA VAL A 89 0.83 -1.72 -11.46
C VAL A 89 1.12 -2.90 -12.37
N GLY A 90 1.36 -2.63 -13.65
CA GLY A 90 1.75 -3.67 -14.61
C GLY A 90 3.19 -4.16 -14.40
N PRO A 91 3.62 -5.16 -15.18
CA PRO A 91 5.01 -5.60 -15.19
C PRO A 91 5.96 -4.43 -15.47
N ASP A 92 7.09 -4.37 -14.77
CA ASP A 92 8.10 -3.29 -14.84
C ASP A 92 7.53 -1.88 -14.55
N GLY A 93 6.29 -1.78 -14.08
CA GLY A 93 5.62 -0.51 -13.86
C GLY A 93 6.00 0.12 -12.52
N SER A 94 5.89 1.44 -12.42
CA SER A 94 6.00 2.12 -11.13
C SER A 94 4.89 3.13 -10.91
N GLN A 95 4.36 3.15 -9.69
CA GLN A 95 3.34 4.11 -9.29
C GLN A 95 3.64 4.73 -7.92
N LEU A 96 3.42 6.03 -7.86
CA LEU A 96 3.32 6.78 -6.61
C LEU A 96 1.84 7.07 -6.34
N GLY A 97 1.40 6.70 -5.15
CA GLY A 97 0.09 6.98 -4.59
C GLY A 97 -0.20 8.48 -4.58
N SER A 98 -1.46 8.82 -4.35
CA SER A 98 -1.92 10.21 -4.32
C SER A 98 -2.46 10.54 -2.93
N LEU A 99 -1.79 11.44 -2.22
CA LEU A 99 -2.24 11.94 -0.92
C LEU A 99 -3.69 12.44 -1.01
N MET A 100 -4.61 11.79 -0.29
CA MET A 100 -5.99 12.26 -0.15
C MET A 100 -6.21 12.75 1.28
N GLY A 101 -6.12 14.06 1.46
CA GLY A 101 -6.55 14.71 2.70
C GLY A 101 -8.08 14.82 2.79
N PRO A 102 -8.62 15.24 3.94
CA PRO A 102 -10.07 15.35 4.21
C PRO A 102 -10.82 16.25 3.20
N ASP A 103 -10.12 17.10 2.45
CA ASP A 103 -10.69 18.01 1.45
C ASP A 103 -10.65 17.47 0.00
N GLY A 104 -10.25 16.21 -0.24
CA GLY A 104 -10.28 15.57 -1.56
C GLY A 104 -9.28 16.13 -2.58
N GLY A 105 -8.27 16.89 -2.13
CA GLY A 105 -7.24 17.48 -2.99
C GLY A 105 -6.27 16.43 -3.55
N ARG A 106 -6.60 15.83 -4.70
CA ARG A 106 -5.73 14.87 -5.41
C ARG A 106 -4.43 15.54 -5.86
N GLN A 107 -3.31 15.23 -5.19
CA GLN A 107 -1.99 15.47 -5.77
C GLN A 107 -1.71 14.35 -6.77
N ARG A 108 -1.29 14.70 -8.00
CA ARG A 108 -1.19 13.76 -9.14
C ARG A 108 -0.36 12.51 -8.81
N SER A 109 -0.98 11.33 -8.90
CA SER A 109 -0.30 10.06 -9.17
C SER A 109 0.54 10.17 -10.44
N GLY A 110 1.84 9.92 -10.33
CA GLY A 110 2.73 9.73 -11.48
C GLY A 110 2.90 8.24 -11.73
N SER A 111 2.39 7.75 -12.86
CA SER A 111 2.76 6.42 -13.37
C SER A 111 3.98 6.61 -14.29
N TRP A 112 5.10 5.99 -13.93
CA TRP A 112 6.29 6.00 -14.76
C TRP A 112 6.46 4.62 -15.39
N GLN A 113 6.71 4.59 -16.69
CA GLN A 113 7.02 3.39 -17.47
C GLN A 113 8.30 3.65 -18.28
#